data_AF-A0A9W9G808-F1
#
_entry.id   AF-A0A9W9G808-F1
#
_cell.length_a   1.000
_cell.length_b   1.000
_cell.length_c   1.000
_cell.angle_alpha   90.00
_cell.angle_beta   90.00
_cell.angle_gamma   90.00
#
_symmetry.space_group_name_H-M   'P 1'
#
loop_
_entity.id
_entity.type
_entity.pdbx_description
1 polymer ?
#
loop_
_entity_poly.entity_id
_entity_poly.type
_entity_poly.pdbx_seq_one_letter_code
_entity_poly.pdbx_strand_id
1 'polypeptide(L)'
;MQRIKKEDEGSAPPIGIKRRSEMNPNPTPNPPESSWLWSTNEVGYFYPKCNTERNGDEDTDMDEHFRVVEKDPSHATIFFNAEAFVSHLRGLIVFKPARTVQANIHLCLRADALDWYNTELSDAEREGLRDLPLEHKKGWFNQILTRFNLSPNAARYYLTCFRPGFPVLERAHNIVRYARAAGINDAHQQVLEVWKYVGDNYPHHASRLCPPSQGTSLSEFMQELYVAEQDVLMNWGFNY
;
A
#
# COMPACT_ATOMS: atom_id res chain seq x y z
N MET A 1 -77.93 6.68 28.35
CA MET A 1 -78.57 7.01 29.64
C MET A 1 -77.94 6.13 30.72
N GLN A 2 -77.60 6.75 31.86
CA GLN A 2 -77.33 6.19 33.20
C GLN A 2 -75.96 5.55 33.54
N ARG A 3 -75.28 6.26 34.47
CA ARG A 3 -74.19 5.89 35.40
C ARG A 3 -74.57 4.68 36.28
N ILE A 4 -73.56 3.94 36.77
CA ILE A 4 -73.40 3.53 38.18
C ILE A 4 -71.88 3.47 38.51
N LYS A 5 -71.52 4.01 39.69
CA LYS A 5 -70.21 3.99 40.36
C LYS A 5 -70.07 2.76 41.29
N LYS A 6 -68.83 2.34 41.57
CA LYS A 6 -68.27 1.87 42.86
C LYS A 6 -66.84 1.37 42.60
N GLU A 7 -65.75 2.05 43.01
CA GLU A 7 -65.14 2.06 44.35
C GLU A 7 -65.09 0.67 45.00
N ASP A 8 -63.89 0.07 45.08
CA ASP A 8 -63.26 -0.21 46.38
C ASP A 8 -61.75 -0.49 46.23
N GLU A 9 -60.99 -0.03 47.22
CA GLU A 9 -59.53 -0.13 47.34
C GLU A 9 -59.12 -1.41 48.09
N GLY A 10 -57.87 -1.86 47.85
CA GLY A 10 -57.10 -2.58 48.86
C GLY A 10 -56.74 -4.03 48.53
N SER A 11 -55.48 -4.26 48.13
CA SER A 11 -54.57 -5.20 48.81
C SER A 11 -53.15 -5.13 48.22
N ALA A 12 -52.16 -5.26 49.11
CA ALA A 12 -50.73 -5.00 48.94
C ALA A 12 -49.99 -5.94 47.94
N PRO A 13 -48.74 -5.61 47.53
CA PRO A 13 -48.09 -6.18 46.35
C PRO A 13 -47.21 -7.41 46.67
N PRO A 14 -46.93 -8.30 45.70
CA PRO A 14 -45.85 -9.28 45.86
C PRO A 14 -44.56 -8.84 45.14
N ILE A 15 -43.51 -8.71 45.96
CA ILE A 15 -42.18 -9.30 45.76
C ILE A 15 -41.51 -9.02 44.40
N GLY A 16 -40.76 -7.91 44.34
CA GLY A 16 -39.77 -7.61 43.31
C GLY A 16 -38.35 -7.64 43.89
N ILE A 17 -37.58 -8.62 43.46
CA ILE A 17 -36.18 -8.91 43.81
C ILE A 17 -35.29 -7.66 43.66
N LYS A 18 -34.66 -7.20 44.75
CA LYS A 18 -33.56 -6.23 44.72
C LYS A 18 -32.30 -6.90 44.15
N ARG A 19 -31.97 -6.64 42.88
CA ARG A 19 -30.62 -6.88 42.33
C ARG A 19 -29.83 -5.58 42.26
N ARG A 20 -28.84 -5.53 43.16
CA ARG A 20 -27.43 -5.17 42.93
C ARG A 20 -27.13 -3.88 42.16
N SER A 21 -26.69 -2.91 42.94
CA SER A 21 -25.82 -1.77 42.65
C SER A 21 -24.94 -1.89 41.39
N GLU A 22 -25.12 -0.91 40.52
CA GLU A 22 -24.09 -0.04 39.92
C GLU A 22 -22.69 -0.65 39.80
N MET A 23 -22.37 -1.09 38.57
CA MET A 23 -21.00 -1.13 38.07
C MET A 23 -20.99 -0.32 36.78
N ASN A 24 -20.46 0.89 36.90
CA ASN A 24 -20.19 1.81 35.80
C ASN A 24 -18.97 1.27 35.04
N PRO A 25 -19.08 0.83 33.77
CA PRO A 25 -17.89 0.50 33.00
C PRO A 25 -17.21 1.81 32.59
N ASN A 26 -15.98 2.00 33.04
CA ASN A 26 -15.06 3.01 32.53
C ASN A 26 -15.19 3.11 31.00
N PRO A 27 -15.42 4.30 30.42
CA PRO A 27 -15.24 4.46 28.99
C PRO A 27 -13.76 4.26 28.70
N THR A 28 -13.44 3.23 27.92
CA THR A 28 -12.16 3.16 27.20
C THR A 28 -11.90 4.50 26.54
N PRO A 29 -10.68 5.06 26.61
CA PRO A 29 -10.37 6.30 25.93
C PRO A 29 -10.57 6.08 24.44
N ASN A 30 -11.62 6.69 23.88
CA ASN A 30 -11.77 6.79 22.44
C ASN A 30 -10.51 7.48 21.91
N PRO A 31 -9.88 6.97 20.83
CA PRO A 31 -8.77 7.68 20.21
C PRO A 31 -9.23 9.10 19.86
N PRO A 32 -8.36 10.12 19.99
CA PRO A 32 -8.74 11.51 19.73
C PRO A 32 -9.32 11.61 18.31
N GLU A 33 -10.52 12.17 18.21
CA GLU A 33 -11.30 12.29 16.96
C GLU A 33 -10.52 12.97 15.82
N SER A 34 -9.46 13.73 16.15
CA SER A 34 -8.54 14.33 15.20
C SER A 34 -7.73 13.31 14.37
N SER A 35 -7.53 12.09 14.88
CA SER A 35 -6.80 11.02 14.17
C SER A 35 -7.54 10.49 12.93
N TRP A 36 -8.85 10.75 12.84
CA TRP A 36 -9.71 10.25 11.77
C TRP A 36 -9.88 11.22 10.60
N LEU A 37 -9.38 12.45 10.75
CA LEU A 37 -9.36 13.43 9.67
C LEU A 37 -8.44 12.94 8.55
N TRP A 38 -8.93 13.01 7.32
CA TRP A 38 -8.15 12.65 6.15
C TRP A 38 -7.19 13.80 5.81
N SER A 39 -5.91 13.49 5.69
CA SER A 39 -4.89 14.41 5.19
C SER A 39 -4.17 13.74 4.04
N THR A 40 -4.23 14.35 2.85
CA THR A 40 -3.52 13.81 1.68
C THR A 40 -2.00 13.83 1.86
N ASN A 41 -1.48 14.69 2.73
CA ASN A 41 -0.05 14.75 3.04
C ASN A 41 0.39 13.56 3.91
N GLU A 42 -0.47 13.08 4.81
CA GLU A 42 -0.21 11.87 5.61
C GLU A 42 -0.29 10.59 4.78
N VAL A 43 -1.20 10.56 3.81
CA VAL A 43 -1.45 9.40 2.95
C VAL A 43 -0.48 9.34 1.78
N GLY A 44 -0.02 10.49 1.30
CA GLY A 44 0.77 10.64 0.10
C GLY A 44 -0.05 10.72 -1.18
N TYR A 45 0.64 11.04 -2.27
CA TYR A 45 0.09 11.24 -3.60
C TYR A 45 0.44 10.08 -4.52
N PHE A 46 -0.54 9.59 -5.28
CA PHE A 46 -0.30 8.62 -6.33
C PHE A 46 -0.16 9.33 -7.67
N TYR A 47 1.05 9.28 -8.21
CA TYR A 47 1.44 9.89 -9.47
C TYR A 47 2.02 8.77 -10.35
N PRO A 48 1.19 7.92 -10.96
CA PRO A 48 1.71 6.92 -11.87
C PRO A 48 2.30 7.66 -13.07
N LYS A 49 3.61 7.52 -13.29
CA LYS A 49 4.17 7.84 -14.59
C LYS A 49 3.69 6.73 -15.51
N CYS A 50 2.65 7.01 -16.31
CA CYS A 50 2.17 6.02 -17.26
C CYS A 50 3.32 5.69 -18.21
N ASN A 51 3.69 4.41 -18.20
CA ASN A 51 4.69 3.84 -19.07
C ASN A 51 4.10 3.82 -20.48
N THR A 52 4.25 4.89 -21.25
CA THR A 52 4.18 4.88 -22.72
C THR A 52 4.60 6.26 -23.26
N GLU A 53 5.76 6.27 -23.91
CA GLU A 53 5.95 6.97 -25.19
C GLU A 53 5.53 8.44 -25.23
N ARG A 54 6.26 9.31 -24.52
CA ARG A 54 6.25 10.72 -24.91
C ARG A 54 7.62 11.35 -24.69
N ASN A 55 8.37 11.36 -25.78
CA ASN A 55 9.60 12.12 -26.01
C ASN A 55 10.83 11.55 -25.31
N GLY A 56 11.62 10.76 -26.05
CA GLY A 56 12.98 11.11 -26.50
C GLY A 56 14.04 11.64 -25.52
N ASP A 57 13.72 11.86 -24.26
CA ASP A 57 14.69 12.22 -23.23
C ASP A 57 14.97 10.96 -22.41
N GLU A 58 16.11 10.37 -22.75
CA GLU A 58 16.84 9.42 -21.94
C GLU A 58 16.96 9.96 -20.49
N ASP A 59 16.92 9.07 -19.50
CA ASP A 59 17.17 9.36 -18.07
C ASP A 59 16.00 9.87 -17.22
N THR A 60 14.83 9.23 -17.31
CA THR A 60 13.95 9.19 -16.13
C THR A 60 14.01 7.80 -15.52
N ASP A 61 14.72 7.64 -14.40
CA ASP A 61 14.83 6.40 -13.64
C ASP A 61 13.43 5.80 -13.38
N MET A 62 13.13 4.70 -14.09
CA MET A 62 11.85 3.97 -14.05
C MET A 62 11.69 3.10 -12.79
N ASP A 63 12.58 3.34 -11.82
CA ASP A 63 12.94 2.42 -10.76
C ASP A 63 12.52 2.92 -9.37
N GLU A 64 12.19 4.21 -9.23
CA GLU A 64 11.70 4.73 -7.95
C GLU A 64 10.27 4.23 -7.65
N HIS A 65 10.10 3.49 -6.56
CA HIS A 65 8.78 3.02 -6.10
C HIS A 65 7.93 4.15 -5.52
N PHE A 66 8.58 4.97 -4.72
CA PHE A 66 8.06 6.17 -4.12
C PHE A 66 9.22 7.11 -3.82
N ARG A 67 8.93 8.41 -3.74
CA ARG A 67 9.87 9.44 -3.31
C ARG A 67 9.24 10.23 -2.19
N VAL A 68 9.97 10.40 -1.09
CA VAL A 68 9.59 11.37 -0.06
C VAL A 68 10.11 12.73 -0.49
N VAL A 69 9.22 13.72 -0.64
CA VAL A 69 9.64 15.07 -1.02
C VAL A 69 10.05 15.82 0.24
N GLU A 70 11.33 15.78 0.59
CA GLU A 70 11.88 16.43 1.80
C GLU A 70 11.80 17.96 1.77
N LYS A 71 11.72 18.56 0.58
CA LYS A 71 11.66 20.03 0.39
C LYS A 71 10.25 20.62 0.47
N ASP A 72 9.23 19.78 0.56
CA ASP A 72 7.86 20.22 0.81
C ASP A 72 7.65 20.31 2.33
N PRO A 73 7.16 21.44 2.90
CA PRO A 73 6.84 21.54 4.32
C PRO A 73 5.85 20.48 4.82
N SER A 74 5.15 19.79 3.91
CA SER A 74 4.25 18.68 4.22
C SER A 74 4.90 17.29 4.27
N HIS A 75 6.16 17.14 3.84
CA HIS A 75 6.85 15.84 3.72
C HIS A 75 6.03 14.77 3.00
N ALA A 76 5.21 15.15 2.01
CA ALA A 76 4.32 14.20 1.35
C ALA A 76 5.10 13.12 0.58
N THR A 77 4.67 11.87 0.76
CA THR A 77 5.18 10.72 0.00
C THR A 77 4.52 10.69 -1.37
N ILE A 78 5.31 10.65 -2.44
CA ILE A 78 4.82 10.45 -3.81
C ILE A 78 5.05 9.00 -4.20
N PHE A 79 3.97 8.29 -4.53
CA PHE A 79 4.01 6.93 -5.04
C PHE A 79 3.93 6.94 -6.57
N PHE A 80 4.90 6.33 -7.22
CA PHE A 80 4.89 6.10 -8.67
C PHE A 80 4.38 4.71 -9.02
N ASN A 81 4.49 3.77 -8.07
CA ASN A 81 4.07 2.38 -8.23
C ASN A 81 2.66 2.15 -7.62
N ALA A 82 1.77 1.58 -8.42
CA ALA A 82 0.41 1.20 -8.02
C ALA A 82 0.39 0.17 -6.86
N GLU A 83 1.29 -0.81 -6.87
CA GLU A 83 1.37 -1.82 -5.80
C GLU A 83 1.83 -1.21 -4.48
N ALA A 84 2.84 -0.33 -4.51
CA ALA A 84 3.33 0.36 -3.33
C ALA A 84 2.24 1.26 -2.73
N PHE A 85 1.52 2.00 -3.58
CA PHE A 85 0.41 2.85 -3.15
C PHE A 85 -0.72 2.01 -2.51
N VAL A 86 -1.15 0.93 -3.16
CA VAL A 86 -2.21 0.05 -2.62
C VAL A 86 -1.76 -0.65 -1.33
N SER A 87 -0.50 -1.08 -1.25
CA SER A 87 0.07 -1.67 -0.03
C SER A 87 0.07 -0.66 1.13
N HIS A 88 0.45 0.59 0.86
CA HIS A 88 0.37 1.67 1.84
C HIS A 88 -1.08 1.92 2.30
N LEU A 89 -2.04 2.01 1.37
CA LEU A 89 -3.46 2.14 1.70
C LEU A 89 -3.98 0.97 2.56
N ARG A 90 -3.55 -0.27 2.29
CA ARG A 90 -3.90 -1.44 3.13
C ARG A 90 -3.41 -1.26 4.57
N GLY A 91 -2.19 -0.76 4.75
CA GLY A 91 -1.67 -0.42 6.08
C GLY A 91 -2.48 0.67 6.77
N LEU A 92 -2.97 1.67 6.03
CA LEU A 92 -3.78 2.76 6.59
C LEU A 92 -5.14 2.32 7.10
N ILE A 93 -5.75 1.26 6.55
CA ILE A 93 -7.04 0.73 7.04
C ILE A 93 -6.94 0.26 8.51
N VAL A 94 -5.75 -0.09 8.98
CA VAL A 94 -5.52 -0.47 10.39
C VAL A 94 -5.77 0.71 11.33
N PHE A 95 -5.54 1.94 10.85
CA PHE A 95 -5.60 3.16 11.65
C PHE A 95 -6.81 4.05 11.33
N LYS A 96 -7.33 3.99 10.10
CA LYS A 96 -8.47 4.80 9.63
C LYS A 96 -9.60 3.88 9.13
N PRO A 97 -10.87 4.23 9.36
CA PRO A 97 -11.99 3.42 8.87
C PRO A 97 -11.95 3.22 7.36
N ALA A 98 -12.20 2.00 6.89
CA ALA A 98 -12.16 1.65 5.47
C ALA A 98 -13.07 2.56 4.61
N ARG A 99 -14.23 2.95 5.14
CA ARG A 99 -15.16 3.90 4.48
C ARG A 99 -14.55 5.28 4.28
N THR A 100 -13.78 5.77 5.25
CA THR A 100 -13.05 7.04 5.13
C THR A 100 -11.99 6.96 4.04
N VAL A 101 -11.25 5.84 3.99
CA VAL A 101 -10.25 5.62 2.93
C VAL A 101 -10.94 5.58 1.56
N GLN A 102 -12.00 4.78 1.39
CA GLN A 102 -12.78 4.70 0.15
C GLN A 102 -13.28 6.04 -0.35
N ALA A 103 -13.81 6.87 0.55
CA ALA A 103 -14.35 8.17 0.20
C ALA A 103 -13.26 9.14 -0.28
N ASN A 104 -12.01 8.98 0.15
CA ASN A 104 -10.97 10.00 -0.03
C ASN A 104 -9.78 9.58 -0.91
N ILE A 105 -9.66 8.32 -1.36
CA ILE A 105 -8.57 7.87 -2.25
C ILE A 105 -8.43 8.78 -3.48
N HIS A 106 -9.54 9.21 -4.08
CA HIS A 106 -9.53 10.08 -5.26
C HIS A 106 -8.76 11.40 -5.06
N LEU A 107 -8.68 11.91 -3.82
CA LEU A 107 -7.94 13.14 -3.49
C LEU A 107 -6.42 12.96 -3.56
N CYS A 108 -5.94 11.72 -3.48
CA CYS A 108 -4.52 11.38 -3.57
C CYS A 108 -4.05 11.19 -5.02
N LEU A 109 -4.96 11.09 -6.00
CA LEU A 109 -4.59 10.83 -7.39
C LEU A 109 -4.01 12.09 -8.05
N ARG A 110 -3.01 11.93 -8.90
CA ARG A 110 -2.35 13.01 -9.67
C ARG A 110 -2.12 12.58 -11.12
N ALA A 111 -1.99 13.58 -12.01
CA ALA A 111 -1.72 13.39 -13.44
C ALA A 111 -2.63 12.31 -14.06
N ASP A 112 -2.06 11.31 -14.74
CA ASP A 112 -2.79 10.26 -15.45
C ASP A 112 -3.79 9.51 -14.56
N ALA A 113 -3.52 9.36 -13.26
CA ALA A 113 -4.49 8.76 -12.34
C ALA A 113 -5.71 9.64 -12.07
N LEU A 114 -5.50 10.95 -11.96
CA LEU A 114 -6.58 11.90 -11.76
C LEU A 114 -7.40 12.07 -13.04
N ASP A 115 -6.73 12.09 -14.20
CA ASP A 115 -7.37 12.16 -15.51
C ASP A 115 -8.21 10.92 -15.77
N TRP A 116 -7.69 9.71 -15.50
CA TRP A 116 -8.46 8.46 -15.54
C TRP A 116 -9.73 8.54 -14.68
N TYR A 117 -9.61 9.01 -13.43
CA TYR A 117 -10.77 9.11 -12.51
C TYR A 117 -11.82 10.10 -13.01
N ASN A 118 -11.40 11.25 -13.54
CA ASN A 118 -12.31 12.32 -13.95
C ASN A 118 -12.91 12.11 -15.34
N THR A 119 -12.15 11.54 -16.28
CA THR A 119 -12.51 11.53 -17.70
C THR A 119 -12.85 10.15 -18.25
N GLU A 120 -12.20 9.09 -17.75
CA GLU A 120 -12.39 7.73 -18.28
C GLU A 120 -13.45 6.94 -17.52
N LEU A 121 -13.54 7.14 -16.20
CA LEU A 121 -14.58 6.50 -15.40
C LEU A 121 -15.94 7.16 -15.61
N SER A 122 -16.95 6.35 -15.83
CA SER A 122 -18.35 6.79 -15.80
C SER A 122 -18.80 7.15 -14.38
N ASP A 123 -19.90 7.91 -14.25
CA ASP A 123 -20.48 8.24 -12.95
C ASP A 123 -20.84 7.00 -12.13
N ALA A 124 -21.41 5.98 -12.78
CA ALA A 124 -21.75 4.71 -12.14
C ALA A 124 -20.52 3.96 -11.62
N GLU A 125 -19.38 4.03 -12.32
CA GLU A 125 -18.13 3.43 -11.87
C GLU A 125 -17.51 4.20 -10.69
N ARG A 126 -17.57 5.54 -10.73
CA ARG A 126 -17.12 6.38 -9.62
C ARG A 126 -17.94 6.17 -8.36
N GLU A 127 -19.26 6.02 -8.50
CA GLU A 127 -20.17 5.67 -7.40
C GLU A 127 -19.84 4.26 -6.87
N GLY A 128 -19.69 3.29 -7.78
CA GLY A 128 -19.27 1.93 -7.43
C GLY A 128 -17.96 1.89 -6.66
N LEU A 129 -16.96 2.69 -7.02
CA LEU A 129 -15.70 2.80 -6.29
C LEU A 129 -15.87 3.28 -4.83
N ARG A 130 -16.85 4.15 -4.57
CA ARG A 130 -17.14 4.67 -3.23
C ARG A 130 -17.90 3.65 -2.37
N ASP A 131 -18.79 2.89 -2.98
CA ASP A 131 -19.70 2.00 -2.25
C ASP A 131 -19.15 0.59 -2.06
N LEU A 132 -18.39 0.08 -3.04
CA LEU A 132 -17.85 -1.28 -3.01
C LEU A 132 -16.69 -1.40 -2.02
N PRO A 133 -16.51 -2.59 -1.39
CA PRO A 133 -15.34 -2.88 -0.58
C PRO A 133 -14.03 -2.61 -1.33
N LEU A 134 -12.99 -2.14 -0.62
CA LEU A 134 -11.70 -1.77 -1.22
C LEU A 134 -11.07 -2.90 -2.06
N GLU A 135 -11.13 -4.13 -1.55
CA GLU A 135 -10.61 -5.35 -2.19
C GLU A 135 -11.59 -6.00 -3.19
N HIS A 136 -12.79 -5.44 -3.38
CA HIS A 136 -13.73 -5.98 -4.35
C HIS A 136 -13.13 -5.91 -5.77
N LYS A 137 -13.50 -6.83 -6.67
CA LYS A 137 -12.96 -6.89 -8.05
C LYS A 137 -13.12 -5.57 -8.81
N LYS A 138 -14.20 -4.83 -8.53
CA LYS A 138 -14.48 -3.49 -9.07
C LYS A 138 -14.21 -2.34 -8.07
N GLY A 139 -13.64 -2.65 -6.91
CA GLY A 139 -13.27 -1.68 -5.89
C GLY A 139 -11.93 -1.00 -6.19
N TRP A 140 -11.59 0.00 -5.37
CA TRP A 140 -10.42 0.85 -5.56
C TRP A 140 -9.12 0.11 -5.83
N PHE A 141 -8.77 -0.88 -5.00
CA PHE A 141 -7.45 -1.51 -5.08
C PHE A 141 -7.27 -2.27 -6.39
N ASN A 142 -8.26 -3.06 -6.79
CA ASN A 142 -8.19 -3.82 -8.03
C ASN A 142 -8.25 -2.90 -9.26
N GLN A 143 -9.02 -1.82 -9.23
CA GLN A 143 -9.08 -0.88 -10.36
C GLN A 143 -7.74 -0.16 -10.55
N ILE A 144 -7.13 0.34 -9.47
CA ILE A 144 -5.80 0.97 -9.52
C ILE A 144 -4.74 -0.01 -10.03
N LEU A 145 -4.71 -1.25 -9.50
CA LEU A 145 -3.75 -2.26 -9.94
C LEU A 145 -3.98 -2.68 -11.40
N THR A 146 -5.23 -2.84 -11.83
CA THR A 146 -5.53 -3.25 -13.21
C THR A 146 -5.13 -2.18 -14.22
N ARG A 147 -5.30 -0.90 -13.87
CA ARG A 147 -5.01 0.22 -14.78
C ARG A 147 -3.53 0.61 -14.80
N PHE A 148 -2.91 0.68 -13.64
CA PHE A 148 -1.58 1.31 -13.48
C PHE A 148 -0.47 0.33 -13.12
N ASN A 149 -0.76 -0.97 -12.95
CA ASN A 149 0.31 -1.96 -12.82
C ASN A 149 0.89 -2.33 -14.19
N LEU A 150 2.11 -2.81 -14.17
CA LEU A 150 2.84 -3.19 -15.35
C LEU A 150 2.20 -4.41 -16.01
N SER A 151 2.02 -4.40 -17.34
CA SER A 151 1.54 -5.58 -18.04
C SER A 151 2.55 -6.73 -17.92
N PRO A 152 2.13 -8.00 -17.91
CA PRO A 152 3.05 -9.12 -17.80
C PRO A 152 4.12 -9.15 -18.91
N ASN A 153 3.78 -8.70 -20.11
CA ASN A 153 4.72 -8.64 -21.23
C ASN A 153 5.77 -7.55 -21.03
N ALA A 154 5.35 -6.35 -20.61
CA ALA A 154 6.27 -5.28 -20.27
C ALA A 154 7.17 -5.69 -19.09
N ALA A 155 6.62 -6.34 -18.06
CA ALA A 155 7.38 -6.84 -16.93
C ALA A 155 8.46 -7.85 -17.34
N ARG A 156 8.14 -8.82 -18.20
CA ARG A 156 9.13 -9.75 -18.76
C ARG A 156 10.23 -9.02 -19.55
N TYR A 157 9.87 -8.01 -20.33
CA TYR A 157 10.85 -7.21 -21.05
C TYR A 157 11.82 -6.51 -20.09
N TYR A 158 11.32 -5.86 -19.03
CA TYR A 158 12.20 -5.21 -18.05
C TYR A 158 13.10 -6.19 -17.29
N LEU A 159 12.63 -7.41 -16.98
CA LEU A 159 13.47 -8.47 -16.41
C LEU A 159 14.67 -8.82 -17.29
N THR A 160 14.56 -8.66 -18.62
CA THR A 160 15.65 -8.97 -19.56
C THR A 160 16.55 -7.77 -19.88
N CYS A 161 16.08 -6.55 -19.66
CA CYS A 161 16.75 -5.32 -20.10
C CYS A 161 17.32 -4.50 -18.94
N PHE A 162 17.62 -5.14 -17.81
CA PHE A 162 18.21 -4.43 -16.68
C PHE A 162 19.58 -3.85 -17.01
N ARG A 163 19.72 -2.56 -16.76
CA ARG A 163 21.01 -1.88 -16.78
C ARG A 163 21.60 -1.90 -15.37
N PRO A 164 22.91 -2.14 -15.23
CA PRO A 164 23.59 -1.92 -13.96
C PRO A 164 23.46 -0.44 -13.55
N GLY A 165 23.10 -0.20 -12.31
CA GLY A 165 23.01 1.11 -11.67
C GLY A 165 23.05 1.02 -10.15
N PHE A 166 23.33 2.11 -9.46
CA PHE A 166 23.26 2.18 -7.98
C PHE A 166 21.99 2.94 -7.56
N PRO A 167 21.37 2.62 -6.41
CA PRO A 167 21.70 1.55 -5.44
C PRO A 167 21.31 0.13 -5.89
N VAL A 168 22.07 -0.89 -5.48
CA VAL A 168 21.84 -2.29 -5.89
C VAL A 168 20.58 -2.87 -5.23
N LEU A 169 20.34 -2.54 -3.96
CA LEU A 169 19.15 -2.97 -3.24
C LEU A 169 17.86 -2.42 -3.88
N GLU A 170 17.87 -1.18 -4.34
CA GLU A 170 16.73 -0.59 -5.06
C GLU A 170 16.46 -1.35 -6.38
N ARG A 171 17.51 -1.71 -7.11
CA ARG A 171 17.39 -2.54 -8.31
C ARG A 171 16.83 -3.93 -8.00
N ALA A 172 17.27 -4.55 -6.91
CA ALA A 172 16.73 -5.81 -6.43
C ALA A 172 15.23 -5.73 -6.12
N HIS A 173 14.77 -4.67 -5.47
CA HIS A 173 13.33 -4.46 -5.24
C HIS A 173 12.54 -4.33 -6.55
N ASN A 174 13.11 -3.64 -7.56
CA ASN A 174 12.50 -3.54 -8.89
C ASN A 174 12.43 -4.89 -9.63
N ILE A 175 13.45 -5.73 -9.50
CA ILE A 175 13.43 -7.10 -10.07
C ILE A 175 12.29 -7.90 -9.49
N VAL A 176 12.13 -7.90 -8.16
CA VAL A 176 11.03 -8.60 -7.49
C VAL A 176 9.67 -8.09 -7.99
N ARG A 177 9.53 -6.77 -8.15
CA ARG A 177 8.32 -6.15 -8.70
C ARG A 177 8.00 -6.68 -10.10
N TYR A 178 8.97 -6.65 -11.01
CA TYR A 178 8.76 -7.14 -12.38
C TYR A 178 8.54 -8.65 -12.43
N ALA A 179 9.20 -9.42 -11.57
CA ALA A 179 8.97 -10.86 -11.43
C ALA A 179 7.51 -11.13 -11.08
N ARG A 180 6.97 -10.44 -10.07
CA ARG A 180 5.55 -10.56 -9.67
C ARG A 180 4.61 -10.15 -10.80
N ALA A 181 4.85 -9.00 -11.43
CA ALA A 181 4.02 -8.52 -12.54
C ALA A 181 4.08 -9.46 -13.76
N ALA A 182 5.19 -10.18 -13.98
CA ALA A 182 5.34 -11.21 -15.00
C ALA A 182 4.66 -12.56 -14.64
N GLY A 183 4.09 -12.67 -13.43
CA GLY A 183 3.43 -13.87 -12.91
C GLY A 183 4.33 -14.81 -12.11
N ILE A 184 5.57 -14.40 -11.81
CA ILE A 184 6.51 -15.15 -10.96
C ILE A 184 6.16 -14.86 -9.50
N ASN A 185 5.21 -15.60 -8.95
CA ASN A 185 4.70 -15.41 -7.59
C ASN A 185 5.43 -16.24 -6.53
N ASP A 186 6.23 -17.23 -6.94
CA ASP A 186 7.03 -18.03 -6.03
C ASP A 186 8.19 -17.21 -5.45
N ALA A 187 8.30 -17.17 -4.12
CA ALA A 187 9.27 -16.34 -3.43
C ALA A 187 10.72 -16.77 -3.72
N HIS A 188 10.97 -18.07 -3.83
CA HIS A 188 12.29 -18.59 -4.15
C HIS A 188 12.70 -18.24 -5.59
N GLN A 189 11.78 -18.35 -6.56
CA GLN A 189 12.02 -17.87 -7.93
C GLN A 189 12.32 -16.37 -7.97
N GLN A 190 11.59 -15.54 -7.21
CA GLN A 190 11.90 -14.10 -7.12
C GLN A 190 13.31 -13.85 -6.59
N VAL A 191 13.74 -14.58 -5.56
CA VAL A 191 15.11 -14.50 -5.02
C VAL A 191 16.15 -14.93 -6.05
N LEU A 192 15.89 -15.99 -6.82
CA LEU A 192 16.80 -16.44 -7.87
C LEU A 192 16.99 -15.40 -8.98
N GLU A 193 15.93 -14.69 -9.38
CA GLU A 193 16.03 -13.60 -10.37
C GLU A 193 16.94 -12.46 -9.86
N VAL A 194 16.79 -12.08 -8.58
CA VAL A 194 17.65 -11.06 -7.97
C VAL A 194 19.09 -11.56 -7.86
N TRP A 195 19.30 -12.79 -7.38
CA TRP A 195 20.63 -13.38 -7.22
C TRP A 195 21.37 -13.48 -8.55
N LYS A 196 20.70 -13.90 -9.62
CA LYS A 196 21.25 -13.93 -10.98
C LYS A 196 21.67 -12.55 -11.44
N TYR A 197 20.80 -11.55 -11.28
CA TYR A 197 21.12 -10.17 -11.64
C TYR A 197 22.36 -9.64 -10.90
N VAL A 198 22.41 -9.85 -9.57
CA VAL A 198 23.55 -9.40 -8.76
C VAL A 198 24.83 -10.14 -9.17
N GLY A 199 24.74 -11.45 -9.42
CA GLY A 199 25.85 -12.27 -9.92
C GLY A 199 26.42 -11.77 -11.26
N ASP A 200 25.55 -11.44 -12.20
CA ASP A 200 25.93 -11.02 -13.55
C ASP A 200 26.48 -9.59 -13.59
N ASN A 201 26.02 -8.70 -12.70
CA ASN A 201 26.29 -7.26 -12.81
C ASN A 201 27.17 -6.69 -11.69
N TYR A 202 27.26 -7.34 -10.52
CA TYR A 202 27.95 -6.80 -9.33
C TYR A 202 28.80 -7.87 -8.64
N PRO A 203 29.94 -8.25 -9.23
CA PRO A 203 30.78 -9.35 -8.71
C PRO A 203 31.23 -9.14 -7.26
N HIS A 204 31.47 -7.90 -6.83
CA HIS A 204 31.83 -7.59 -5.45
C HIS A 204 30.68 -7.78 -4.45
N HIS A 205 29.42 -7.58 -4.87
CA HIS A 205 28.26 -7.87 -4.03
C HIS A 205 28.02 -9.38 -4.02
N ALA A 206 28.04 -10.01 -5.20
CA ALA A 206 27.82 -11.44 -5.36
C ALA A 206 28.80 -12.31 -4.55
N SER A 207 30.07 -11.90 -4.44
CA SER A 207 31.07 -12.65 -3.65
C SER A 207 30.76 -12.70 -2.15
N ARG A 208 29.85 -11.85 -1.66
CA ARG A 208 29.43 -11.76 -0.26
C ARG A 208 28.09 -12.45 0.00
N LEU A 209 27.37 -12.81 -1.06
CA LEU A 209 26.06 -13.45 -0.96
C LEU A 209 26.20 -14.98 -0.99
N CYS A 210 25.41 -15.64 -0.17
CA CYS A 210 25.23 -17.08 -0.26
C CYS A 210 24.30 -17.41 -1.45
N PRO A 211 24.56 -18.51 -2.19
CA PRO A 211 23.57 -19.03 -3.13
C PRO A 211 22.25 -19.31 -2.39
N PRO A 212 21.11 -18.80 -2.87
CA PRO A 212 19.84 -18.98 -2.20
C PRO A 212 19.43 -20.46 -2.23
N SER A 213 18.86 -20.93 -1.12
CA SER A 213 18.27 -22.26 -0.98
C SER A 213 16.74 -22.17 -1.02
N GLN A 214 16.04 -23.29 -1.16
CA GLN A 214 14.57 -23.31 -1.14
C GLN A 214 13.95 -22.75 0.16
N GLY A 215 14.71 -22.72 1.26
CA GLY A 215 14.28 -22.15 2.54
C GLY A 215 14.57 -20.65 2.69
N THR A 216 15.37 -20.06 1.79
CA THR A 216 15.78 -18.66 1.86
C THR A 216 14.58 -17.77 1.56
N SER A 217 14.18 -16.96 2.55
CA SER A 217 13.08 -16.03 2.36
C SER A 217 13.52 -14.79 1.58
N LEU A 218 12.58 -14.13 0.90
CA LEU A 218 12.87 -12.88 0.22
C LEU A 218 13.40 -11.81 1.19
N SER A 219 12.83 -11.72 2.40
CA SER A 219 13.26 -10.73 3.40
C SER A 219 14.69 -10.98 3.87
N GLU A 220 15.05 -12.24 4.10
CA GLU A 220 16.39 -12.65 4.51
C GLU A 220 17.41 -12.30 3.43
N PHE A 221 17.12 -12.67 2.17
CA PHE A 221 18.01 -12.38 1.05
C PHE A 221 18.21 -10.86 0.82
N MET A 222 17.12 -10.07 0.89
CA MET A 222 17.22 -8.61 0.73
C MET A 222 18.01 -7.97 1.88
N GLN A 223 17.94 -8.52 3.09
CA GLN A 223 18.75 -8.06 4.22
C GLN A 223 20.23 -8.40 4.03
N GLU A 224 20.55 -9.60 3.54
CA GLU A 224 21.93 -9.97 3.19
C GLU A 224 22.50 -9.05 2.11
N LEU A 225 21.71 -8.75 1.07
CA LEU A 225 22.09 -7.82 0.02
C LEU A 225 22.34 -6.40 0.56
N TYR A 226 21.49 -5.91 1.46
CA TYR A 226 21.69 -4.62 2.11
C TYR A 226 23.04 -4.57 2.85
N VAL A 227 23.36 -5.60 3.64
CA VAL A 227 24.64 -5.68 4.36
C VAL A 227 25.81 -5.72 3.38
N ALA A 228 25.72 -6.53 2.31
CA ALA A 228 26.75 -6.61 1.29
C ALA A 228 26.98 -5.26 0.59
N GLU A 229 25.91 -4.51 0.30
CA GLU A 229 25.99 -3.17 -0.30
C GLU A 229 26.68 -2.18 0.64
N GLN A 230 26.30 -2.14 1.91
CA GLN A 230 26.96 -1.27 2.91
C GLN A 230 28.45 -1.61 3.07
N ASP A 231 28.80 -2.90 3.11
CA ASP A 231 30.19 -3.34 3.20
C ASP A 231 31.00 -2.94 1.97
N VAL A 232 30.42 -2.98 0.77
CA VAL A 232 31.09 -2.53 -0.46
C VAL A 232 31.30 -1.02 -0.41
N LEU A 233 30.28 -0.25 -0.03
CA LEU A 233 30.39 1.21 0.09
C LEU A 233 31.48 1.62 1.10
N MET A 234 31.53 0.96 2.25
CA MET A 234 32.49 1.26 3.33
C MET A 234 33.93 0.84 3.01
N ASN A 235 34.12 -0.31 2.33
CA ASN A 235 35.47 -0.82 2.03
C ASN A 235 36.07 -0.29 0.73
N TRP A 236 35.26 0.22 -0.20
CA TRP A 236 35.72 0.63 -1.53
C TRP A 236 35.61 2.14 -1.79
N GLY A 237 35.20 2.94 -0.79
CA GLY A 237 35.37 4.39 -0.80
C GLY A 237 34.48 5.14 -1.80
N PHE A 238 33.31 4.60 -2.15
CA PHE A 238 32.28 5.36 -2.86
C PHE A 238 31.61 6.33 -1.88
N ASN A 239 32.31 7.43 -1.56
CA ASN A 239 31.71 8.59 -0.91
C ASN A 239 30.94 9.38 -1.97
N TYR A 240 29.65 9.59 -1.72
CA TYR A 240 28.80 10.51 -2.50
C TYR A 240 29.30 11.95 -2.42
#